data_AF-A0A2N2G7X4-F1
#
_entry.id   AF-A0A2N2G7X4-F1
#
_cell.length_a   1.000
_cell.length_b   1.000
_cell.length_c   1.000
_cell.angle_alpha   90.00
_cell.angle_beta   90.00
_cell.angle_gamma   90.00
#
_symmetry.space_group_name_H-M   'P 1'
#
loop_
_entity.id
_entity.type
_entity.pdbx_description
1 polymer ?
#
loop_
_entity_poly.entity_id
_entity_poly.type
_entity_poly.pdbx_seq_one_letter_code
_entity_poly.pdbx_strand_id
1 'polypeptide(L)' 'MDRQDYITMDGVSILADAVCAFESEKDFVAEYDSKVWGNKDQKIRKSLLKQVYKIAKSQKDENRSEGD' A
#
# COMPACT_ATOMS: atom_id res chain seq x y z
N MET A 1 -18.85 -11.84 1.17
CA MET A 1 -18.03 -11.07 2.11
C MET A 1 -16.89 -10.51 1.29
N ASP A 2 -16.83 -9.21 1.08
CA ASP A 2 -15.65 -8.57 0.48
C ASP A 2 -14.43 -8.96 1.32
N ARG A 3 -13.51 -9.73 0.74
CA ARG A 3 -12.21 -9.95 1.35
C ARG A 3 -11.50 -8.61 1.30
N GLN A 4 -11.36 -7.98 2.44
CA GLN A 4 -10.49 -6.82 2.56
C GLN A 4 -9.06 -7.33 2.52
N ASP A 5 -8.38 -7.06 1.41
CA ASP A 5 -6.98 -7.42 1.25
C ASP A 5 -6.10 -6.38 1.94
N TYR A 6 -5.48 -6.79 3.04
CA TYR A 6 -4.53 -5.97 3.79
C TYR A 6 -3.11 -6.33 3.40
N ILE A 7 -2.30 -5.31 3.11
CA ILE A 7 -0.86 -5.45 2.93
C ILE A 7 -0.22 -5.13 4.28
N THR A 8 0.37 -6.15 4.91
CA THR A 8 1.06 -6.01 6.20
C THR A 8 2.57 -6.14 6.00
N MET A 9 3.33 -5.12 6.40
CA MET A 9 4.79 -5.08 6.30
C MET A 9 5.40 -4.25 7.44
N ASP A 10 6.41 -4.79 8.14
CA ASP A 10 7.13 -4.11 9.23
C ASP A 10 6.21 -3.46 10.29
N GLY A 11 5.14 -4.17 10.68
CA GLY A 11 4.16 -3.69 11.66
C GLY A 11 3.16 -2.65 11.13
N VAL A 12 3.18 -2.34 9.83
CA VAL A 12 2.23 -1.47 9.14
C VAL A 12 1.24 -2.32 8.36
N SER A 13 -0.06 -2.14 8.60
CA SER A 13 -1.13 -2.79 7.83
C SER A 13 -1.97 -1.74 7.10
N ILE A 14 -2.06 -1.84 5.78
CA ILE A 14 -2.80 -0.90 4.92
C ILE A 14 -3.72 -1.68 3.98
N LEU A 15 -4.97 -1.22 3.83
CA LEU A 15 -5.93 -1.76 2.87
C LEU A 15 -5.43 -1.57 1.43
N ALA A 16 -5.31 -2.65 0.66
CA ALA A 16 -4.87 -2.62 -0.73
C ALA A 16 -5.78 -1.71 -1.60
N ASP A 17 -7.10 -1.74 -1.37
CA ASP A 17 -8.05 -0.85 -2.06
C ASP A 17 -7.79 0.63 -1.76
N ALA A 18 -7.48 0.96 -0.51
CA ALA A 18 -7.16 2.33 -0.12
C ALA A 18 -5.89 2.82 -0.82
N VAL A 19 -4.91 1.94 -1.02
CA VAL A 19 -3.69 2.23 -1.78
C VAL A 19 -4.00 2.37 -3.28
N CYS A 20 -4.83 1.48 -3.82
CA CYS A 20 -5.20 1.47 -5.23
C CYS A 20 -6.01 2.70 -5.67
N ALA A 21 -6.71 3.35 -4.72
CA ALA A 21 -7.43 4.61 -4.93
C ALA A 21 -6.50 5.80 -5.24
N PHE A 22 -5.21 5.72 -4.91
CA PHE A 22 -4.23 6.72 -5.30
C PHE A 22 -3.77 6.51 -6.75
N GLU A 23 -3.73 7.60 -7.51
CA GLU A 23 -3.22 7.61 -8.89
C GLU A 23 -1.69 7.53 -8.96
N SER A 24 -1.00 8.02 -7.93
CA SER A 24 0.46 8.13 -7.88
C SER A 24 1.05 7.59 -6.58
N GLU A 25 2.19 6.89 -6.71
CA GLU A 25 3.01 6.44 -5.57
C GLU A 25 3.40 7.64 -4.67
N LYS A 26 3.68 8.79 -5.29
CA LYS A 26 4.13 9.99 -4.57
C LYS A 26 3.03 10.53 -3.63
N ASP A 27 1.79 10.55 -4.09
CA ASP A 27 0.67 11.09 -3.32
C ASP A 27 0.29 10.14 -2.19
N PHE A 28 0.32 8.83 -2.46
CA PHE A 28 0.16 7.81 -1.43
C PHE A 28 1.21 7.94 -0.32
N VAL A 29 2.49 8.05 -0.69
CA VAL A 29 3.59 8.19 0.28
C VAL A 29 3.46 9.48 1.08
N ALA A 30 3.08 10.59 0.45
CA ALA A 30 2.90 11.86 1.15
C ALA A 30 1.77 11.81 2.18
N GLU A 31 0.65 11.16 1.84
CA GLU A 31 -0.53 11.03 2.71
C GLU A 31 -0.30 10.08 3.88
N TYR A 32 0.50 9.01 3.69
CA TYR A 32 0.71 7.97 4.70
C TYR A 32 2.03 8.08 5.49
N ASP A 33 3.01 8.89 5.06
CA ASP A 33 4.29 9.04 5.80
C ASP A 33 4.09 9.53 7.24
N SER A 34 3.10 10.40 7.48
CA SER A 34 2.75 10.89 8.82
C SER A 34 1.85 9.94 9.63
N LYS A 35 1.24 8.95 8.97
CA LYS A 35 0.29 7.98 9.57
C LYS A 35 0.98 6.69 10.00
N VAL A 36 2.20 6.44 9.53
CA VAL A 36 3.01 5.29 9.94
C VAL A 36 3.80 5.63 11.20
N TRP A 37 3.34 5.13 12.35
CA TRP A 37 3.89 5.46 13.67
C TRP A 37 4.95 4.43 14.14
N GLY A 38 5.09 3.30 13.44
CA GLY A 38 5.95 2.19 13.84
C GLY A 38 7.45 2.41 13.63
N ASN A 39 7.85 3.35 12.77
CA ASN A 39 9.26 3.53 12.43
C ASN A 39 9.67 5.01 12.49
N LYS A 40 10.64 5.35 13.35
CA LYS A 40 11.07 6.76 13.56
C LYS A 40 11.85 7.32 12.35
N ASP A 41 12.45 6.43 11.54
CA ASP A 41 13.19 6.82 10.35
C ASP A 41 12.26 7.06 9.16
N GLN A 42 12.22 8.32 8.69
CA GLN A 42 11.40 8.73 7.55
C GLN A 42 11.79 8.03 6.23
N LYS A 43 13.07 7.75 6.02
CA LYS A 43 13.52 7.05 4.80
C LYS A 43 13.00 5.63 4.78
N ILE A 44 13.03 4.94 5.93
CA ILE A 44 12.50 3.59 6.05
C ILE A 44 10.98 3.60 5.85
N ARG A 45 10.23 4.50 6.49
CA ARG A 45 8.77 4.63 6.28
C ARG A 45 8.41 4.85 4.82
N LYS A 46 9.09 5.78 4.14
CA LYS A 46 8.84 6.04 2.72
C LYS A 46 9.17 4.81 1.86
N SER A 47 10.25 4.10 2.15
CA SER A 47 10.61 2.86 1.42
C SER A 47 9.54 1.77 1.59
N LEU A 48 9.03 1.59 2.81
CA LEU A 48 7.92 0.68 3.12
C LEU A 48 6.66 1.04 2.32
N LEU A 49 6.24 2.30 2.38
CA LEU A 49 5.05 2.77 1.65
C LEU A 49 5.20 2.54 0.14
N LYS A 50 6.36 2.80 -0.46
CA LYS A 50 6.58 2.49 -1.88
C LYS A 50 6.41 1.01 -2.21
N GLN A 51 6.90 0.12 -1.35
CA GLN A 51 6.72 -1.32 -1.53
C GLN A 51 5.24 -1.72 -1.43
N VAL A 52 4.53 -1.18 -0.43
CA VAL A 52 3.07 -1.38 -0.28
C VAL A 52 2.32 -0.94 -1.53
N TYR A 53 2.66 0.23 -2.10
CA TYR A 53 2.05 0.74 -3.33
C TYR A 53 2.22 -0.22 -4.51
N LYS A 54 3.44 -0.73 -4.70
CA LYS A 54 3.74 -1.69 -5.77
C LYS A 54 2.97 -3.00 -5.59
N ILE A 55 2.98 -3.55 -4.38
CA ILE A 55 2.27 -4.80 -4.05
C ILE A 55 0.77 -4.64 -4.31
N ALA A 56 0.16 -3.53 -3.86
CA ALA A 56 -1.26 -3.26 -4.07
C ALA A 56 -1.64 -3.21 -5.56
N LYS A 57 -0.84 -2.51 -6.37
CA LYS A 57 -1.09 -2.42 -7.82
C LYS A 57 -0.92 -3.77 -8.50
N SER A 58 0.14 -4.51 -8.19
CA SER A 58 0.35 -5.86 -8.73
C SER A 58 -0.79 -6.82 -8.39
N GLN A 59 -1.26 -6.84 -7.14
CA GLN A 59 -2.41 -7.66 -6.74
C GLN A 59 -3.69 -7.29 -7.50
N LYS A 60 -3.92 -5.99 -7.75
CA LYS A 60 -5.06 -5.53 -8.55
C LYS A 60 -4.98 -5.98 -10.01
N ASP A 61 -3.78 -5.94 -10.60
CA ASP A 61 -3.56 -6.38 -11.98
C ASP A 61 -3.69 -7.92 -12.13
N GLU A 62 -3.21 -8.69 -11.14
CA GLU A 62 -3.38 -10.15 -11.09
C GLU A 62 -4.85 -10.55 -10.95
N ASN A 63 -5.61 -9.95 -10.01
CA ASN A 63 -7.05 -10.20 -9.87
C ASN A 63 -7.85 -9.82 -11.12
N ARG A 64 -7.35 -8.90 -11.95
CA ARG A 64 -8.00 -8.51 -13.20
C ARG A 64 -7.73 -9.50 -14.34
N SER A 65 -6.69 -10.31 -14.23
CA SER A 65 -6.24 -11.25 -15.26
C SER A 65 -6.87 -12.65 -15.11
N GLU A 66 -7.41 -12.99 -13.94
CA GLU A 66 -8.12 -14.27 -13.69
C GLU A 66 -9.63 -14.21 -13.98
N GLY A 67 -10.14 -13.09 -14.49
CA GLY A 67 -11.57 -12.84 -14.74
C GLY A 67 -11.98 -12.70 -16.20
N ASP A 68 -11.09 -13.00 -17.16
CA ASP A 68 -11.36 -12.95 -18.62
C ASP A 68 -11.64 -14.35 -19.20
#